data_AF-A0A450WNS1-F1
#
_entry.id   AF-A0A450WNS1-F1
#
_cell.length_a   1.000
_cell.length_b   1.000
_cell.length_c   1.000
_cell.angle_alpha   90.00
_cell.angle_beta   90.00
_cell.angle_gamma   90.00
#
_symmetry.space_group_name_H-M   'P 1'
#
loop_
_entity.id
_entity.type
_entity.pdbx_description
1 polymer ?
#
loop_
_entity_poly.entity_id
_entity_poly.type
_entity_poly.pdbx_seq_one_letter_code
_entity_poly.pdbx_strand_id
1 'polypeptide(L)'
;MSKSSKSMIILVVSSILLCGCAVAPTVQLTRIDAPTDVKGDEVDTFYLRKSAIKIDKADTSSKKENAELPLLTIQSVVEEYDNFKIGVRRADELGVRTSLNITKISNTELIKEAGVEVDDKRVELINKVGAIITKIPALGIASDPNELEPDDLPKVIQISDILKDKDIRRDAALGIEMSDGIKIDIGQIPPDAVEINDLKMPIKLSGLIYSSCRSATIEFKFGDQKYVKAVKINDPRYLQRIAFPIKGKVSFHTECGVSVTSEKDIGVSTGADIVDALAIQGKAIKDAIDAAKKDNK
;
A
#
# COMPACT_ATOMS: atom_id res chain seq x y z
N MET A 1 -34.80 56.93 -2.68
CA MET A 1 -34.02 56.10 -1.75
C MET A 1 -33.84 54.71 -2.37
N SER A 2 -32.66 54.45 -2.95
CA SER A 2 -32.31 53.14 -3.52
C SER A 2 -31.38 52.43 -2.53
N LYS A 3 -31.90 51.40 -1.86
CA LYS A 3 -31.17 50.48 -0.98
C LYS A 3 -31.59 49.05 -1.32
N SER A 4 -31.17 48.54 -2.46
CA SER A 4 -31.28 47.10 -2.76
C SER A 4 -30.30 46.68 -3.87
N SER A 5 -28.99 46.86 -3.63
CA SER A 5 -27.97 46.43 -4.61
C SER A 5 -26.64 46.03 -3.95
N LYS A 6 -26.58 45.91 -2.62
CA LYS A 6 -25.33 45.55 -1.91
C LYS A 6 -25.28 44.10 -1.40
N SER A 7 -26.41 43.40 -1.29
CA SER A 7 -26.42 42.00 -0.81
C SER A 7 -26.19 40.96 -1.90
N MET A 8 -26.25 41.33 -3.18
CA MET A 8 -26.12 40.36 -4.28
C MET A 8 -24.68 40.13 -4.75
N ILE A 9 -23.74 41.00 -4.35
CA ILE A 9 -22.33 40.93 -4.78
C ILE A 9 -21.48 40.08 -3.82
N ILE A 10 -21.90 39.89 -2.57
CA ILE A 10 -21.15 39.10 -1.57
C ILE A 10 -21.29 37.59 -1.80
N LEU A 11 -22.34 37.13 -2.51
CA LEU A 11 -22.59 35.70 -2.75
C LEU A 11 -21.84 35.12 -3.95
N VAL A 12 -21.33 35.97 -4.85
CA VAL A 12 -20.67 35.53 -6.10
C VAL A 12 -19.15 35.38 -5.94
N VAL A 13 -18.54 36.01 -4.91
CA VAL A 13 -17.08 35.93 -4.69
C VAL A 13 -16.66 34.67 -3.90
N SER A 14 -17.56 34.06 -3.12
CA SER A 14 -17.29 32.75 -2.47
C SER A 14 -17.36 31.55 -3.43
N SER A 15 -17.83 31.73 -4.65
CA SER A 15 -18.04 30.63 -5.62
C SER A 15 -16.81 30.31 -6.48
N ILE A 16 -15.78 31.16 -6.48
CA ILE A 16 -14.63 31.06 -7.39
C ILE A 16 -13.45 30.27 -6.77
N LEU A 17 -13.53 29.89 -5.50
CA LEU A 17 -12.50 29.04 -4.83
C LEU A 17 -12.77 27.52 -4.94
N LEU A 18 -13.80 27.11 -5.69
CA LEU A 18 -14.20 25.71 -5.86
C LEU A 18 -13.75 25.10 -7.20
N CYS A 19 -12.75 25.70 -7.87
CA CYS A 19 -12.07 25.02 -8.98
C CYS A 19 -11.29 23.82 -8.42
N GLY A 20 -11.99 22.68 -8.37
CA GLY A 20 -11.52 21.43 -7.81
C GLY A 20 -10.33 20.87 -8.59
N CYS A 21 -9.13 21.05 -8.04
CA CYS A 21 -8.12 20.00 -8.16
C CYS A 21 -8.73 18.76 -7.49
N ALA A 22 -8.73 17.60 -8.17
CA ALA A 22 -9.15 16.35 -7.58
C ALA A 22 -8.42 16.17 -6.23
N VAL A 23 -9.18 16.04 -5.14
CA VAL A 23 -8.58 16.00 -3.80
C VAL A 23 -7.92 14.65 -3.61
N ALA A 24 -6.60 14.65 -3.49
CA ALA A 24 -5.84 13.44 -3.29
C ALA A 24 -5.96 12.96 -1.83
N PRO A 25 -6.22 11.67 -1.60
CA PRO A 25 -6.36 11.12 -0.26
C PRO A 25 -5.07 11.31 0.54
N THR A 26 -5.17 11.90 1.73
CA THR A 26 -4.00 12.28 2.53
C THR A 26 -4.01 11.59 3.88
N VAL A 27 -2.88 10.98 4.23
CA VAL A 27 -2.65 10.34 5.53
C VAL A 27 -1.50 11.00 6.26
N GLN A 28 -1.54 10.93 7.58
CA GLN A 28 -0.41 11.18 8.44
C GLN A 28 0.19 9.85 8.87
N LEU A 29 1.48 9.66 8.62
CA LEU A 29 2.24 8.52 9.09
C LEU A 29 3.00 8.92 10.36
N THR A 30 2.90 8.09 11.38
CA THR A 30 3.62 8.23 12.65
C THR A 30 4.52 7.02 12.86
N ARG A 31 5.65 7.25 13.54
CA ARG A 31 6.49 6.17 14.05
C ARG A 31 6.00 5.77 15.44
N ILE A 32 5.94 4.48 15.70
CA ILE A 32 5.53 3.88 16.98
C ILE A 32 6.68 2.97 17.41
N ASP A 33 7.51 3.45 18.34
CA ASP A 33 8.62 2.68 18.92
C ASP A 33 8.19 2.01 20.24
N ALA A 34 7.18 2.57 20.92
CA ALA A 34 6.61 2.04 22.15
C ALA A 34 5.07 2.19 22.19
N PRO A 35 4.36 1.41 23.03
CA PRO A 35 2.90 1.52 23.18
C PRO A 35 2.41 2.93 23.54
N THR A 36 3.23 3.72 24.22
CA THR A 36 2.94 5.12 24.59
C THR A 36 2.85 6.07 23.41
N ASP A 37 3.37 5.68 22.24
CA ASP A 37 3.36 6.50 21.03
C ASP A 37 2.02 6.39 20.27
N VAL A 38 1.19 5.40 20.62
CA VAL A 38 -0.13 5.17 20.04
C VAL A 38 -1.11 6.20 20.57
N LYS A 39 -1.79 6.91 19.67
CA LYS A 39 -2.76 7.96 20.02
C LYS A 39 -4.18 7.45 20.17
N GLY A 40 -4.48 6.25 19.65
CA GLY A 40 -5.78 5.60 19.72
C GLY A 40 -6.76 6.04 18.62
N ASP A 41 -6.34 6.93 17.73
CA ASP A 41 -7.12 7.39 16.57
C ASP A 41 -6.46 7.02 15.23
N GLU A 42 -5.47 6.12 15.26
CA GLU A 42 -4.95 5.43 14.08
C GLU A 42 -6.06 4.65 13.36
N VAL A 43 -6.07 4.76 12.03
CA VAL A 43 -6.91 3.91 11.17
C VAL A 43 -6.37 2.49 11.15
N ASP A 44 -5.04 2.35 11.10
CA ASP A 44 -4.33 1.08 11.22
C ASP A 44 -2.87 1.31 11.63
N THR A 45 -2.17 0.23 11.96
CA THR A 45 -0.72 0.19 12.18
C THR A 45 -0.11 -0.98 11.40
N PHE A 46 1.13 -0.87 10.96
CA PHE A 46 1.81 -1.94 10.22
C PHE A 46 3.32 -1.97 10.46
N TYR A 47 3.95 -3.12 10.24
CA TYR A 47 5.40 -3.23 10.16
C TYR A 47 5.89 -3.05 8.72
N LEU A 48 7.11 -2.53 8.58
CA LEU A 48 7.83 -2.62 7.32
C LEU A 48 8.19 -4.07 7.00
N ARG A 49 8.46 -4.32 5.73
CA ARG A 49 8.87 -5.65 5.24
C ARG A 49 10.38 -5.78 5.28
N LYS A 50 10.90 -6.92 5.75
CA LYS A 50 12.27 -7.37 5.48
C LYS A 50 12.22 -8.67 4.68
N SER A 51 13.32 -9.07 4.07
CA SER A 51 13.40 -10.31 3.31
C SER A 51 14.34 -11.31 3.96
N ALA A 52 14.00 -12.59 3.83
CA ALA A 52 14.90 -13.71 3.95
C ALA A 52 14.90 -14.48 2.62
N ILE A 53 16.03 -15.07 2.23
CA ILE A 53 16.09 -15.93 1.05
C ILE A 53 16.01 -17.37 1.54
N LYS A 54 14.98 -18.08 1.09
CA LYS A 54 14.77 -19.49 1.40
C LYS A 54 15.17 -20.33 0.20
N ILE A 55 16.02 -21.32 0.45
CA ILE A 55 16.42 -22.34 -0.53
C ILE A 55 15.80 -23.65 -0.05
N ASP A 56 14.86 -24.15 -0.83
CA ASP A 56 14.11 -25.39 -0.59
C ASP A 56 14.40 -26.40 -1.69
N LYS A 57 14.15 -27.68 -1.41
CA LYS A 57 13.98 -28.70 -2.46
C LYS A 57 12.61 -28.49 -3.09
N ALA A 58 12.52 -28.51 -4.42
CA ALA A 58 11.23 -28.49 -5.11
C ALA A 58 10.46 -29.78 -4.79
N ASP A 59 9.14 -29.67 -4.62
CA ASP A 59 8.27 -30.82 -4.44
C ASP A 59 8.27 -31.71 -5.69
N THR A 60 9.08 -32.78 -5.67
CA THR A 60 8.96 -33.87 -6.63
C THR A 60 7.86 -34.82 -6.19
N SER A 61 6.60 -34.43 -6.43
CA SER A 61 5.44 -35.33 -6.36
C SER A 61 5.42 -36.39 -7.48
N SER A 62 6.54 -36.60 -8.18
CA SER A 62 6.72 -37.69 -9.14
C SER A 62 8.03 -38.41 -8.85
N LYS A 63 7.94 -39.57 -8.19
CA LYS A 63 9.01 -40.57 -8.17
C LYS A 63 9.40 -40.88 -9.62
N LYS A 64 10.61 -40.50 -10.03
CA LYS A 64 11.30 -41.16 -11.13
C LYS A 64 12.61 -41.70 -10.59
N GLU A 65 12.71 -43.03 -10.56
CA GLU A 65 13.96 -43.78 -10.43
C GLU A 65 14.83 -43.45 -11.65
N ASN A 66 15.61 -42.38 -11.55
CA ASN A 66 16.90 -42.16 -12.19
C ASN A 66 17.41 -40.82 -11.68
N ALA A 67 18.49 -40.85 -10.91
CA ALA A 67 18.98 -39.74 -10.11
C ALA A 67 19.43 -38.54 -10.97
N GLU A 68 18.50 -37.67 -11.32
CA GLU A 68 18.76 -36.25 -11.56
C GLU A 68 18.62 -35.53 -10.21
N LEU A 69 19.61 -34.69 -9.88
CA LEU A 69 19.63 -33.90 -8.64
C LEU A 69 18.27 -33.19 -8.41
N PRO A 70 17.77 -33.11 -7.16
CA PRO A 70 16.49 -32.49 -6.88
C PRO A 70 16.50 -31.03 -7.34
N LEU A 71 15.49 -30.64 -8.12
CA LEU A 71 15.27 -29.25 -8.53
C LEU A 71 15.16 -28.40 -7.26
N LEU A 72 15.90 -27.29 -7.15
CA LEU A 72 15.84 -26.40 -5.99
C LEU A 72 14.87 -25.24 -6.27
N THR A 73 14.14 -24.84 -5.23
CA THR A 73 13.29 -23.66 -5.22
C THR A 73 13.96 -22.57 -4.40
N ILE A 74 14.23 -21.43 -5.03
CA ILE A 74 14.90 -20.29 -4.40
C ILE A 74 13.92 -19.12 -4.43
N GLN A 75 13.51 -18.65 -3.25
CA GLN A 75 12.49 -17.60 -3.10
C GLN A 75 12.93 -16.56 -2.08
N SER A 76 12.57 -15.30 -2.34
CA SER A 76 12.57 -14.27 -1.29
C SER A 76 11.27 -14.38 -0.51
N VAL A 77 11.37 -14.70 0.78
CA VAL A 77 10.27 -14.72 1.73
C VAL A 77 10.25 -13.37 2.47
N VAL A 78 9.04 -12.87 2.73
CA VAL A 78 8.84 -11.60 3.42
C VAL A 78 8.59 -11.85 4.90
N GLU A 79 9.25 -11.08 5.75
CA GLU A 79 9.11 -11.08 7.20
C GLU A 79 8.84 -9.67 7.74
N GLU A 80 8.41 -9.58 8.99
CA GLU A 80 8.23 -8.33 9.71
C GLU A 80 9.57 -7.71 10.09
N TYR A 81 9.74 -6.43 9.77
CA TYR A 81 10.76 -5.59 10.37
C TYR A 81 10.20 -4.97 11.65
N ASP A 82 10.50 -5.61 12.76
CA ASP A 82 9.92 -5.44 14.08
C ASP A 82 10.56 -4.35 14.94
N ASN A 83 11.52 -3.59 14.38
CA ASN A 83 12.19 -2.52 15.09
C ASN A 83 11.26 -1.38 15.51
N PHE A 84 10.20 -1.11 14.74
CA PHE A 84 9.16 -0.12 15.04
C PHE A 84 7.93 -0.35 14.15
N LYS A 85 6.76 0.13 14.58
CA LYS A 85 5.53 0.15 13.78
C LYS A 85 5.31 1.51 13.13
N ILE A 86 4.59 1.53 12.01
CA ILE A 86 4.07 2.75 11.40
C ILE A 86 2.58 2.84 11.72
N GLY A 87 2.17 3.95 12.33
CA GLY A 87 0.76 4.31 12.51
C GLY A 87 0.25 5.12 11.32
N VAL A 88 -0.96 4.83 10.88
CA VAL A 88 -1.64 5.55 9.78
C VAL A 88 -2.84 6.29 10.34
N ARG A 89 -2.88 7.61 10.18
CA ARG A 89 -3.99 8.47 10.60
C ARG A 89 -4.54 9.21 9.39
N ARG A 90 -5.84 9.51 9.39
CA ARG A 90 -6.42 10.41 8.39
C ARG A 90 -5.86 11.82 8.58
N ALA A 91 -5.53 12.48 7.48
CA ALA A 91 -5.09 13.86 7.49
C ALA A 91 -5.84 14.66 6.43
N ASP A 92 -7.14 14.39 6.34
CA ASP A 92 -8.05 15.00 5.38
C ASP A 92 -8.19 16.51 5.60
N GLU A 93 -8.38 17.24 4.50
CA GLU A 93 -8.78 18.65 4.53
C GLU A 93 -10.26 18.78 4.89
N LEU A 94 -10.66 19.96 5.37
CA LEU A 94 -12.03 20.22 5.80
C LEU A 94 -13.03 19.99 4.66
N GLY A 95 -14.00 19.10 4.86
CA GLY A 95 -15.04 18.77 3.87
C GLY A 95 -14.73 17.56 2.98
N VAL A 96 -13.54 16.97 3.12
CA VAL A 96 -13.10 15.76 2.42
C VAL A 96 -13.04 14.61 3.41
N ARG A 97 -13.44 13.41 2.99
CA ARG A 97 -13.29 12.21 3.82
C ARG A 97 -12.60 11.12 3.02
N THR A 98 -11.38 10.76 3.43
CA THR A 98 -10.70 9.58 2.91
C THR A 98 -11.16 8.36 3.69
N SER A 99 -11.71 7.39 2.98
CA SER A 99 -11.97 6.03 3.44
C SER A 99 -10.77 5.17 3.04
N LEU A 100 -10.00 4.75 4.03
CA LEU A 100 -8.84 3.87 3.86
C LEU A 100 -9.18 2.51 4.46
N ASN A 101 -9.08 1.45 3.66
CA ASN A 101 -9.22 0.07 4.10
C ASN A 101 -7.89 -0.65 3.91
N ILE A 102 -7.22 -1.01 5.00
CA ILE A 102 -5.98 -1.78 4.97
C ILE A 102 -6.30 -3.24 5.26
N THR A 103 -5.84 -4.12 4.40
CA THR A 103 -5.89 -5.57 4.60
C THR A 103 -4.49 -6.09 4.83
N LYS A 104 -4.35 -7.07 5.73
CA LYS A 104 -3.07 -7.63 6.15
C LYS A 104 -2.88 -9.04 5.61
N ILE A 105 -1.62 -9.45 5.47
CA ILE A 105 -1.29 -10.85 5.25
C ILE A 105 -1.70 -11.61 6.52
N SER A 106 -2.38 -12.74 6.35
CA SER A 106 -2.92 -13.51 7.47
C SER A 106 -1.81 -13.84 8.49
N ASN A 107 -2.13 -13.66 9.78
CA ASN A 107 -1.22 -13.87 10.90
C ASN A 107 0.03 -12.96 10.92
N THR A 108 -0.04 -11.80 10.27
CA THR A 108 1.02 -10.78 10.30
C THR A 108 0.41 -9.37 10.38
N GLU A 109 1.23 -8.40 10.74
CA GLU A 109 0.96 -6.97 10.68
C GLU A 109 1.49 -6.35 9.36
N LEU A 110 1.77 -7.16 8.35
CA LEU A 110 2.21 -6.70 7.03
C LEU A 110 1.02 -6.37 6.15
N ILE A 111 1.04 -5.19 5.52
CA ILE A 111 0.02 -4.79 4.54
C ILE A 111 0.05 -5.75 3.35
N LYS A 112 -1.11 -6.26 2.96
CA LYS A 112 -1.36 -6.99 1.71
C LYS A 112 -1.88 -6.03 0.64
N GLU A 113 -2.94 -5.29 0.97
CA GLU A 113 -3.55 -4.30 0.08
C GLU A 113 -4.08 -3.11 0.91
N ALA A 114 -4.04 -1.92 0.33
CA ALA A 114 -4.70 -0.73 0.86
C ALA A 114 -5.69 -0.20 -0.18
N GLY A 115 -6.98 -0.35 0.09
CA GLY A 115 -8.07 0.25 -0.68
C GLY A 115 -8.30 1.69 -0.26
N VAL A 116 -8.48 2.58 -1.22
CA VAL A 116 -8.65 4.01 -1.01
C VAL A 116 -9.86 4.50 -1.77
N GLU A 117 -10.75 5.17 -1.05
CA GLU A 117 -11.89 5.88 -1.62
C GLU A 117 -11.95 7.27 -0.99
N VAL A 118 -12.05 8.32 -1.81
CA VAL A 118 -12.27 9.70 -1.34
C VAL A 118 -13.73 10.06 -1.56
N ASP A 119 -14.44 10.32 -0.47
CA ASP A 119 -15.79 10.88 -0.50
C ASP A 119 -15.72 12.41 -0.34
N ASP A 120 -16.04 13.16 -1.41
CA ASP A 120 -16.32 14.60 -1.32
C ASP A 120 -17.79 14.81 -0.93
N LYS A 121 -18.04 15.14 0.33
CA LYS A 121 -19.40 15.22 0.89
C LYS A 121 -20.15 16.51 0.50
N ARG A 122 -19.63 17.35 -0.40
CA ARG A 122 -20.34 18.55 -0.87
C ARG A 122 -21.52 18.24 -1.79
N VAL A 123 -21.67 16.99 -2.23
CA VAL A 123 -22.81 16.48 -3.01
C VAL A 123 -23.38 15.20 -2.36
N GLU A 124 -23.42 15.14 -1.03
CA GLU A 124 -23.92 13.95 -0.32
C GLU A 124 -25.45 13.94 -0.20
N LEU A 125 -26.13 13.62 -1.30
CA LEU A 125 -27.43 12.94 -1.25
C LEU A 125 -27.67 12.25 -2.60
N ILE A 126 -27.51 10.92 -2.66
CA ILE A 126 -28.40 10.00 -3.39
C ILE A 126 -27.91 8.54 -3.24
N ASN A 127 -28.76 7.80 -2.53
CA ASN A 127 -29.08 6.37 -2.58
C ASN A 127 -28.08 5.29 -2.18
N LYS A 128 -28.53 4.57 -1.15
CA LYS A 128 -27.95 3.41 -0.50
C LYS A 128 -28.72 2.15 -0.95
N VAL A 129 -27.99 1.04 -1.06
CA VAL A 129 -28.38 -0.39 -1.07
C VAL A 129 -28.67 -1.05 -2.42
N GLY A 130 -27.85 -2.08 -2.73
CA GLY A 130 -28.34 -3.35 -3.27
C GLY A 130 -27.45 -4.11 -4.27
N ALA A 131 -26.48 -4.90 -3.79
CA ALA A 131 -26.21 -6.30 -4.19
C ALA A 131 -24.76 -6.72 -3.82
N ILE A 132 -24.63 -7.68 -2.89
CA ILE A 132 -23.38 -8.43 -2.66
C ILE A 132 -23.62 -9.86 -3.14
N ILE A 133 -22.81 -10.34 -4.09
CA ILE A 133 -22.65 -11.76 -4.42
C ILE A 133 -21.15 -12.04 -4.54
N THR A 134 -20.62 -12.92 -3.68
CA THR A 134 -19.99 -14.21 -4.03
C THR A 134 -19.37 -14.88 -2.79
N LYS A 135 -19.84 -16.08 -2.45
CA LYS A 135 -19.05 -17.20 -1.88
C LYS A 135 -19.14 -18.32 -2.93
N ILE A 136 -18.15 -19.18 -3.18
CA ILE A 136 -17.79 -20.39 -2.41
C ILE A 136 -16.30 -20.81 -2.72
N PRO A 137 -15.76 -21.96 -2.21
CA PRO A 137 -14.80 -22.14 -1.11
C PRO A 137 -13.38 -22.57 -1.60
N ALA A 138 -12.36 -22.69 -0.75
CA ALA A 138 -11.93 -23.90 -0.01
C ALA A 138 -10.69 -23.53 0.83
N LEU A 139 -10.39 -24.12 1.99
CA LEU A 139 -9.77 -25.45 2.12
C LEU A 139 -9.85 -25.92 3.59
N GLY A 140 -9.86 -27.25 3.79
CA GLY A 140 -9.76 -27.90 5.09
C GLY A 140 -8.72 -29.03 5.16
N ILE A 141 -8.31 -29.30 6.41
CA ILE A 141 -7.80 -30.52 7.11
C ILE A 141 -6.30 -30.95 7.00
N ALA A 142 -5.77 -31.31 8.20
CA ALA A 142 -4.48 -31.78 8.79
C ALA A 142 -3.66 -32.92 8.08
N SER A 143 -2.43 -33.40 8.44
CA SER A 143 -1.70 -33.67 9.73
C SER A 143 -0.16 -33.96 9.55
N ASP A 144 0.59 -34.10 10.66
CA ASP A 144 2.03 -34.48 10.98
C ASP A 144 2.41 -35.99 10.70
N PRO A 145 3.63 -36.59 10.91
CA PRO A 145 5.08 -36.21 10.94
C PRO A 145 6.03 -37.08 10.01
N ASN A 146 7.33 -36.70 9.93
CA ASN A 146 8.55 -37.47 9.51
C ASN A 146 8.67 -37.91 8.02
N GLU A 147 9.81 -37.84 7.32
CA GLU A 147 11.23 -37.58 7.61
C GLU A 147 11.90 -37.10 6.29
N LEU A 148 12.90 -36.22 6.36
CA LEU A 148 13.66 -35.67 5.24
C LEU A 148 15.06 -36.34 5.19
N GLU A 149 15.72 -36.39 4.02
CA GLU A 149 17.18 -36.22 3.83
C GLU A 149 17.71 -34.83 4.22
N PRO A 150 17.94 -34.49 5.50
CA PRO A 150 17.41 -33.25 6.10
C PRO A 150 18.39 -32.16 6.55
N ASP A 151 19.63 -32.46 6.92
CA ASP A 151 20.26 -31.70 8.02
C ASP A 151 20.65 -30.24 7.75
N ASP A 152 20.71 -29.79 6.48
CA ASP A 152 21.07 -28.40 6.13
C ASP A 152 19.98 -27.62 5.33
N LEU A 153 18.81 -28.23 5.08
CA LEU A 153 17.69 -27.61 4.35
C LEU A 153 16.37 -27.76 5.14
N PRO A 154 15.50 -26.73 5.20
CA PRO A 154 15.54 -25.48 4.47
C PRO A 154 16.64 -24.54 4.96
N LYS A 155 17.44 -24.01 4.04
CA LYS A 155 18.42 -22.98 4.38
C LYS A 155 17.75 -21.62 4.25
N VAL A 156 17.72 -20.89 5.36
CA VAL A 156 17.19 -19.53 5.42
C VAL A 156 18.36 -18.57 5.57
N ILE A 157 18.55 -17.72 4.57
CA ILE A 157 19.55 -16.67 4.59
C ILE A 157 18.86 -15.38 5.02
N GLN A 158 19.21 -14.90 6.21
CA GLN A 158 18.68 -13.65 6.73
C GLN A 158 19.36 -12.45 6.05
N ILE A 159 18.70 -11.88 5.05
CA ILE A 159 19.23 -10.76 4.26
C ILE A 159 19.37 -9.51 5.11
N SER A 160 18.50 -9.35 6.10
CA SER A 160 18.57 -8.23 7.03
C SER A 160 19.89 -8.16 7.80
N ASP A 161 20.55 -9.29 8.05
CA ASP A 161 21.87 -9.32 8.71
C ASP A 161 23.00 -8.95 7.77
N ILE A 162 22.94 -9.39 6.51
CA ILE A 162 23.89 -9.00 5.46
C ILE A 162 23.82 -7.49 5.23
N LEU A 163 22.60 -6.95 5.16
CA LEU A 163 22.38 -5.51 4.99
C LEU A 163 22.80 -4.67 6.22
N LYS A 164 23.19 -5.26 7.36
CA LYS A 164 23.78 -4.47 8.46
C LYS A 164 25.25 -4.11 8.20
N ASP A 165 25.89 -4.76 7.23
CA ASP A 165 27.26 -4.41 6.84
C ASP A 165 27.32 -2.95 6.35
N LYS A 166 28.29 -2.21 6.89
CA LYS A 166 28.49 -0.78 6.60
C LYS A 166 28.93 -0.54 5.15
N ASP A 167 29.45 -1.57 4.49
CA ASP A 167 29.87 -1.47 3.09
C ASP A 167 28.70 -1.65 2.12
N ILE A 168 27.57 -2.22 2.57
CA ILE A 168 26.37 -2.46 1.76
C ILE A 168 25.34 -1.36 2.03
N ARG A 169 25.62 -0.15 1.53
CA ARG A 169 24.73 1.01 1.65
C ARG A 169 23.86 1.16 0.40
N ARG A 170 24.06 2.24 -0.37
CA ARG A 170 23.25 2.57 -1.55
C ARG A 170 23.71 1.85 -2.81
N ASP A 171 25.01 1.69 -2.96
CA ASP A 171 25.61 1.11 -4.15
C ASP A 171 25.40 -0.41 -4.22
N ALA A 172 25.60 -0.96 -5.41
CA ALA A 172 25.61 -2.40 -5.59
C ALA A 172 26.80 -3.01 -4.83
N ALA A 173 26.56 -4.12 -4.16
CA ALA A 173 27.59 -4.92 -3.51
C ALA A 173 27.66 -6.27 -4.23
N LEU A 174 28.84 -6.62 -4.74
CA LEU A 174 29.04 -7.82 -5.54
C LEU A 174 29.95 -8.81 -4.82
N GLY A 175 29.69 -10.10 -5.02
CA GLY A 175 30.55 -11.18 -4.56
C GLY A 175 30.59 -11.34 -3.04
N ILE A 176 29.51 -11.02 -2.33
CA ILE A 176 29.43 -11.23 -0.88
C ILE A 176 29.47 -12.74 -0.63
N GLU A 177 30.59 -13.22 -0.11
CA GLU A 177 30.78 -14.63 0.21
C GLU A 177 30.15 -14.92 1.58
N MET A 178 29.19 -15.84 1.58
CA MET A 178 28.56 -16.38 2.77
C MET A 178 29.20 -17.72 3.15
N SER A 179 28.85 -18.24 4.32
CA SER A 179 29.19 -19.63 4.64
C SER A 179 28.63 -20.59 3.58
N ASP A 180 29.34 -21.70 3.38
CA ASP A 180 28.91 -22.82 2.54
C ASP A 180 28.94 -22.52 1.02
N GLY A 181 29.84 -21.62 0.60
CA GLY A 181 30.12 -21.36 -0.82
C GLY A 181 29.02 -20.60 -1.57
N ILE A 182 28.09 -20.00 -0.84
CA ILE A 182 27.04 -19.15 -1.41
C ILE A 182 27.62 -17.75 -1.63
N LYS A 183 27.47 -17.24 -2.85
CA LYS A 183 27.79 -15.86 -3.23
C LYS A 183 26.50 -15.09 -3.44
N ILE A 184 26.44 -13.87 -2.93
CA ILE A 184 25.29 -12.99 -3.11
C ILE A 184 25.76 -11.67 -3.70
N ASP A 185 25.11 -11.27 -4.80
CA ASP A 185 25.20 -9.92 -5.35
C ASP A 185 23.94 -9.17 -4.96
N ILE A 186 24.08 -7.98 -4.36
CA ILE A 186 22.99 -7.10 -4.02
C ILE A 186 23.03 -5.89 -4.95
N GLY A 187 21.99 -5.70 -5.75
CA GLY A 187 21.84 -4.56 -6.63
C GLY A 187 21.67 -3.24 -5.89
N GLN A 188 21.86 -2.12 -6.58
CA GLN A 188 21.72 -0.79 -6.00
C GLN A 188 20.31 -0.51 -5.46
N ILE A 189 20.22 0.46 -4.57
CA ILE A 189 18.94 0.95 -4.05
C ILE A 189 18.22 1.76 -5.14
N PRO A 190 16.88 1.67 -5.23
CA PRO A 190 16.10 2.51 -6.13
C PRO A 190 16.38 4.02 -5.93
N PRO A 191 16.43 4.81 -7.01
CA PRO A 191 16.84 6.22 -6.94
C PRO A 191 15.88 7.11 -6.12
N ASP A 192 14.62 6.71 -6.02
CA ASP A 192 13.55 7.38 -5.28
C ASP A 192 13.48 6.96 -3.79
N ALA A 193 14.33 6.02 -3.35
CA ALA A 193 14.33 5.58 -1.98
C ALA A 193 15.06 6.57 -1.05
N VAL A 194 14.50 6.78 0.14
CA VAL A 194 15.03 7.69 1.17
C VAL A 194 15.47 6.87 2.38
N GLU A 195 16.59 7.24 3.01
CA GLU A 195 17.03 6.54 4.22
C GLU A 195 16.01 6.75 5.34
N ILE A 196 15.73 5.70 6.10
CA ILE A 196 14.69 5.70 7.12
C ILE A 196 14.92 6.76 8.21
N ASN A 197 16.17 7.00 8.56
CA ASN A 197 16.55 7.99 9.59
C ASN A 197 16.40 9.43 9.09
N ASP A 198 16.36 9.64 7.78
CA ASP A 198 16.13 10.95 7.18
C ASP A 198 14.63 11.31 7.13
N LEU A 199 13.76 10.30 7.25
CA LEU A 199 12.32 10.50 7.22
C LEU A 199 11.81 11.02 8.58
N LYS A 200 11.61 12.34 8.66
CA LYS A 200 11.03 12.99 9.84
C LYS A 200 9.55 12.65 9.97
N MET A 201 9.22 11.77 10.91
CA MET A 201 7.84 11.49 11.31
C MET A 201 7.45 12.32 12.55
N PRO A 202 6.19 12.78 12.67
CA PRO A 202 5.07 12.49 11.78
C PRO A 202 5.16 13.21 10.43
N ILE A 203 4.75 12.54 9.36
CA ILE A 203 4.73 13.10 8.00
C ILE A 203 3.32 13.01 7.41
N LYS A 204 2.86 14.08 6.75
CA LYS A 204 1.63 14.08 5.95
C LYS A 204 1.98 13.84 4.49
N LEU A 205 1.33 12.87 3.86
CA LEU A 205 1.53 12.57 2.45
C LEU A 205 0.30 11.92 1.83
N SER A 206 0.17 12.05 0.51
CA SER A 206 -0.83 11.34 -0.29
C SER A 206 -0.25 10.02 -0.78
N GLY A 207 -0.30 8.98 0.04
CA GLY A 207 0.32 7.68 -0.25
C GLY A 207 0.65 6.81 0.95
N LEU A 208 1.41 5.75 0.70
CA LEU A 208 2.06 4.93 1.71
C LEU A 208 3.56 4.92 1.51
N ILE A 209 4.27 4.55 2.57
CA ILE A 209 5.68 4.18 2.52
C ILE A 209 5.82 2.67 2.65
N TYR A 210 6.82 2.11 1.99
CA TYR A 210 7.16 0.70 2.07
C TYR A 210 8.68 0.53 1.97
N SER A 211 9.19 -0.63 2.39
CA SER A 211 10.61 -0.95 2.30
C SER A 211 11.08 -0.94 0.85
N SER A 212 12.23 -0.33 0.59
CA SER A 212 12.78 -0.24 -0.76
C SER A 212 13.08 -1.63 -1.34
N CYS A 213 12.89 -1.77 -2.65
CA CYS A 213 13.12 -3.04 -3.34
C CYS A 213 14.47 -3.07 -4.03
N ARG A 214 15.35 -3.98 -3.61
CA ARG A 214 16.62 -4.25 -4.27
C ARG A 214 16.53 -5.56 -5.04
N SER A 215 17.33 -5.69 -6.11
CA SER A 215 17.59 -6.99 -6.71
C SER A 215 18.65 -7.72 -5.87
N ALA A 216 18.53 -9.03 -5.71
CA ALA A 216 19.61 -9.87 -5.22
C ALA A 216 19.81 -11.05 -6.18
N THR A 217 21.06 -11.37 -6.49
CA THR A 217 21.43 -12.56 -7.26
C THR A 217 22.17 -13.50 -6.34
N ILE A 218 21.64 -14.72 -6.18
CA ILE A 218 22.27 -15.76 -5.36
C ILE A 218 22.94 -16.74 -6.31
N GLU A 219 24.21 -17.03 -6.06
CA GLU A 219 24.99 -18.04 -6.75
C GLU A 219 25.50 -19.07 -5.74
N PHE A 220 25.30 -20.36 -6.02
CA PHE A 220 25.90 -21.44 -5.22
C PHE A 220 26.04 -22.71 -6.05
N LYS A 221 26.82 -23.67 -5.56
CA LYS A 221 26.91 -25.01 -6.14
C LYS A 221 26.14 -26.01 -5.30
N PHE A 222 25.42 -26.92 -5.94
CA PHE A 222 24.78 -28.05 -5.30
C PHE A 222 25.02 -29.31 -6.17
N GLY A 223 25.78 -30.26 -5.64
CA GLY A 223 26.42 -31.29 -6.46
C GLY A 223 27.37 -30.67 -7.49
N ASP A 224 27.34 -31.18 -8.72
CA ASP A 224 28.14 -30.66 -9.84
C ASP A 224 27.48 -29.47 -10.55
N GLN A 225 26.31 -29.03 -10.10
CA GLN A 225 25.53 -27.97 -10.75
C GLN A 225 25.72 -26.62 -10.06
N LYS A 226 25.89 -25.57 -10.87
CA LYS A 226 25.89 -24.17 -10.43
C LYS A 226 24.50 -23.59 -10.59
N TYR A 227 23.95 -23.06 -9.50
CA TYR A 227 22.67 -22.36 -9.46
C TYR A 227 22.91 -20.86 -9.43
N VAL A 228 22.17 -20.13 -10.26
CA VAL A 228 22.14 -18.66 -10.24
C VAL A 228 20.69 -18.21 -10.32
N LYS A 229 20.22 -17.46 -9.33
CA LYS A 229 18.84 -16.97 -9.29
C LYS A 229 18.80 -15.51 -8.86
N ALA A 230 18.10 -14.70 -9.64
CA ALA A 230 17.73 -13.35 -9.25
C ALA A 230 16.38 -13.35 -8.51
N VAL A 231 16.31 -12.63 -7.41
CA VAL A 231 15.12 -12.39 -6.58
C VAL A 231 15.00 -10.91 -6.24
N LYS A 232 13.82 -10.46 -5.80
CA LYS A 232 13.65 -9.13 -5.20
C LYS A 232 13.61 -9.21 -3.68
N ILE A 233 14.36 -8.33 -3.02
CA ILE A 233 14.46 -8.27 -1.55
C ILE A 233 14.02 -6.91 -1.03
N ASN A 234 13.45 -6.90 0.17
CA ASN A 234 13.04 -5.69 0.91
C ASN A 234 14.21 -5.21 1.79
N ASP A 235 14.65 -3.96 1.60
CA ASP A 235 15.64 -3.29 2.46
C ASP A 235 14.93 -2.21 3.30
N PRO A 236 14.57 -2.49 4.56
CA PRO A 236 13.80 -1.57 5.41
C PRO A 236 14.61 -0.37 5.91
N ARG A 237 15.93 -0.33 5.65
CA ARG A 237 16.77 0.85 5.96
C ARG A 237 16.45 2.02 5.03
N TYR A 238 15.82 1.74 3.89
CA TYR A 238 15.41 2.74 2.91
C TYR A 238 13.95 2.55 2.54
N LEU A 239 13.25 3.66 2.33
CA LEU A 239 11.81 3.69 2.12
C LEU A 239 11.50 4.27 0.75
N GLN A 240 10.57 3.62 0.05
CA GLN A 240 9.96 4.18 -1.15
C GLN A 240 8.53 4.61 -0.82
N ARG A 241 8.05 5.60 -1.58
CA ARG A 241 6.69 6.11 -1.46
C ARG A 241 5.89 5.65 -2.67
N ILE A 242 4.66 5.21 -2.42
CA ILE A 242 3.67 5.01 -3.45
C ILE A 242 2.51 5.97 -3.26
N ALA A 243 2.09 6.66 -4.32
CA ALA A 243 0.95 7.55 -4.28
C ALA A 243 -0.35 6.75 -4.23
N PHE A 244 -1.31 7.22 -3.43
CA PHE A 244 -2.66 6.68 -3.47
C PHE A 244 -3.37 7.08 -4.76
N PRO A 245 -4.18 6.19 -5.34
CA PRO A 245 -5.15 6.60 -6.35
C PRO A 245 -6.28 7.41 -5.68
N ILE A 246 -6.97 8.25 -6.44
CA ILE A 246 -8.20 8.95 -5.97
C ILE A 246 -9.26 7.92 -5.56
N LYS A 247 -9.40 6.88 -6.38
CA LYS A 247 -10.18 5.68 -6.09
C LYS A 247 -9.48 4.44 -6.62
N GLY A 248 -9.36 3.42 -5.80
CA GLY A 248 -8.81 2.13 -6.19
C GLY A 248 -7.98 1.50 -5.09
N LYS A 249 -6.89 0.81 -5.45
CA LYS A 249 -6.10 0.04 -4.50
C LYS A 249 -4.60 0.09 -4.75
N VAL A 250 -3.85 0.02 -3.66
CA VAL A 250 -2.42 -0.28 -3.64
C VAL A 250 -2.27 -1.74 -3.24
N SER A 251 -1.71 -2.59 -4.11
CA SER A 251 -1.48 -4.01 -3.85
C SER A 251 0.01 -4.29 -3.71
N PHE A 252 0.41 -4.90 -2.61
CA PHE A 252 1.80 -5.28 -2.38
C PHE A 252 2.08 -6.66 -2.95
N HIS A 253 3.15 -6.79 -3.73
CA HIS A 253 3.55 -8.07 -4.32
C HIS A 253 4.15 -9.02 -3.29
N THR A 254 4.27 -10.30 -3.66
CA THR A 254 4.72 -11.38 -2.77
C THR A 254 6.20 -11.28 -2.41
N GLU A 255 7.06 -10.89 -3.35
CA GLU A 255 8.50 -10.73 -3.08
C GLU A 255 8.83 -9.33 -2.59
N CYS A 256 8.62 -8.32 -3.43
CA CYS A 256 8.81 -6.92 -3.11
C CYS A 256 8.04 -6.04 -4.09
N GLY A 257 7.73 -4.83 -3.65
CA GLY A 257 7.18 -3.79 -4.51
C GLY A 257 5.67 -3.73 -4.41
N VAL A 258 5.13 -2.70 -5.05
CA VAL A 258 3.72 -2.34 -4.97
C VAL A 258 3.21 -1.95 -6.34
N SER A 259 1.92 -2.19 -6.57
CA SER A 259 1.21 -1.76 -7.76
C SER A 259 -0.01 -0.94 -7.36
N VAL A 260 -0.38 0.04 -8.19
CA VAL A 260 -1.56 0.87 -7.99
C VAL A 260 -2.55 0.53 -9.09
N THR A 261 -3.75 0.13 -8.70
CA THR A 261 -4.89 0.01 -9.61
C THR A 261 -5.82 1.19 -9.34
N SER A 262 -6.09 1.98 -10.36
CA SER A 262 -7.07 3.07 -10.28
C SER A 262 -8.38 2.61 -10.91
N GLU A 263 -9.49 2.85 -10.23
CA GLU A 263 -10.81 2.69 -10.81
C GLU A 263 -11.16 3.93 -11.64
N LYS A 264 -12.02 3.76 -12.66
CA LYS A 264 -12.54 4.92 -13.40
C LYS A 264 -13.33 5.79 -12.43
N ASP A 265 -12.95 7.06 -12.37
CA ASP A 265 -13.65 8.07 -11.62
C ASP A 265 -15.08 8.20 -12.16
N ILE A 266 -16.07 7.76 -11.40
CA ILE A 266 -17.49 7.83 -11.79
C ILE A 266 -18.11 9.17 -11.36
N GLY A 267 -17.33 10.08 -10.77
CA GLY A 267 -17.92 11.25 -10.11
C GLY A 267 -16.98 12.31 -9.55
N VAL A 268 -15.86 12.64 -10.22
CA VAL A 268 -15.45 14.05 -10.17
C VAL A 268 -16.38 14.81 -11.09
N SER A 269 -17.44 15.37 -10.50
CA SER A 269 -18.31 16.33 -11.18
C SER A 269 -17.44 17.32 -11.93
N THR A 270 -17.53 17.30 -13.25
CA THR A 270 -17.01 18.42 -14.04
C THR A 270 -17.81 19.65 -13.60
N GLY A 271 -17.25 20.85 -13.70
CA GLY A 271 -17.95 22.08 -13.27
C GLY A 271 -19.38 22.23 -13.84
N ALA A 272 -19.71 21.51 -14.91
CA ALA A 272 -21.05 21.39 -15.47
C ALA A 272 -22.07 20.72 -14.53
N ASP A 273 -21.72 19.64 -13.82
CA ASP A 273 -22.66 18.89 -12.96
C ASP A 273 -23.05 19.70 -11.70
N ILE A 274 -22.12 20.54 -11.22
CA ILE A 274 -22.36 21.47 -10.10
C ILE A 274 -23.27 22.62 -10.55
N VAL A 275 -23.10 23.11 -11.78
CA VAL A 275 -23.94 24.16 -12.37
C VAL A 275 -25.37 23.65 -12.61
N ASP A 276 -25.52 22.40 -13.07
CA ASP A 276 -26.83 21.78 -13.26
C ASP A 276 -27.54 21.54 -11.93
N ALA A 277 -26.84 21.10 -10.89
CA ALA A 277 -27.39 20.97 -9.54
C ALA A 277 -27.83 22.33 -8.95
N LEU A 278 -27.05 23.39 -9.17
CA LEU A 278 -27.41 24.76 -8.79
C LEU A 278 -28.62 25.28 -9.58
N ALA A 279 -28.73 24.95 -10.86
CA ALA A 279 -29.88 25.32 -11.69
C ALA A 279 -31.16 24.60 -11.22
N ILE A 280 -31.06 23.33 -10.81
CA ILE A 280 -32.18 22.55 -10.25
C ILE A 280 -32.63 23.13 -8.90
N GLN A 281 -31.69 23.47 -8.00
CA GLN A 281 -32.04 24.12 -6.73
C GLN A 281 -32.64 25.51 -6.94
N GLY A 282 -32.09 26.30 -7.86
CA GLY A 282 -32.63 27.61 -8.21
C GLY A 282 -34.06 27.53 -8.77
N LYS A 283 -34.35 26.49 -9.57
CA LYS A 283 -35.69 26.22 -10.08
C LYS A 283 -36.66 25.80 -8.98
N ALA A 284 -36.25 24.90 -8.08
CA ALA A 284 -37.09 24.46 -6.96
C ALA A 284 -37.44 25.60 -5.98
N ILE A 285 -36.49 26.51 -5.72
CA ILE A 285 -36.73 27.71 -4.89
C ILE A 285 -37.70 28.66 -5.58
N LYS A 286 -37.53 28.87 -6.90
CA LYS A 286 -38.44 29.70 -7.68
C LYS A 286 -39.87 29.12 -7.69
N ASP A 287 -40.00 27.83 -7.93
CA ASP A 287 -41.30 27.14 -7.97
C ASP A 287 -42.00 27.19 -6.60
N ALA A 288 -41.25 27.07 -5.50
CA ALA A 288 -41.77 27.23 -4.14
C ALA A 288 -42.25 28.67 -3.84
N ILE A 289 -41.52 29.69 -4.32
CA ILE A 289 -41.91 31.10 -4.19
C ILE A 289 -43.16 31.40 -5.02
N ASP A 290 -43.25 30.85 -6.23
CA ASP A 290 -44.38 31.06 -7.13
C ASP A 290 -45.63 30.32 -6.64
N ALA A 291 -45.49 29.17 -5.99
CA ALA A 291 -46.57 28.47 -5.29
C ALA A 291 -47.06 29.26 -4.06
N ALA A 292 -46.17 29.75 -3.21
CA ALA A 292 -46.52 30.55 -2.03
C ALA A 292 -47.20 31.90 -2.38
N LYS A 293 -46.95 32.43 -3.58
CA LYS A 293 -47.65 33.62 -4.10
C LYS A 293 -49.04 33.31 -4.66
N LYS A 294 -49.31 32.07 -5.08
CA LYS A 294 -50.64 31.63 -5.53
C LYS A 294 -51.58 31.34 -4.36
N ASP A 295 -51.05 30.87 -3.23
CA ASP A 295 -51.85 30.57 -2.03
C ASP A 295 -52.23 31.81 -1.19
N ASN A 296 -51.61 32.97 -1.46
CA ASN A 296 -51.90 34.26 -0.79
C ASN A 296 -52.76 35.22 -1.64
N LYS A 297 -53.50 34.70 -2.62
CA LYS A 297 -54.42 35.48 -3.46
C LYS A 297 -55.81 34.87 -3.45
#